data_AF-A0A920MXK9-F1
#
_entry.id   AF-A0A920MXK9-F1
#
_cell.length_a   1.000
_cell.length_b   1.000
_cell.length_c   1.000
_cell.angle_alpha   90.00
_cell.angle_beta   90.00
_cell.angle_gamma   90.00
#
_symmetry.space_group_name_H-M   'P 1'
#
loop_
_entity.id
_entity.type
_entity.pdbx_description
1 polymer ?
#
loop_
_entity_poly.entity_id
_entity_poly.type
_entity_poly.pdbx_seq_one_letter_code
_entity_poly.pdbx_strand_id
1 'polypeptide(L)' 'MKMGWLFHARAVHFKSPYIPFLLSWPDNDDAIKYLKKALNIGDANPNQMVYLAQAMYKDGQKSQAIEMLKEVANMNPQ' A
#
# COMPACT_ATOMS: atom_id res chain seq x y z
N MET A 1 -36.87 -16.19 -6.43
CA MET A 1 -35.74 -15.74 -7.27
C MET A 1 -34.66 -15.10 -6.40
N LYS A 2 -33.72 -15.89 -5.84
CA LYS A 2 -32.67 -15.37 -4.92
C LYS A 2 -31.25 -15.80 -5.31
N MET A 3 -31.07 -16.41 -6.50
CA MET A 3 -29.76 -16.87 -6.97
C MET A 3 -29.10 -15.94 -8.00
N GLY A 4 -29.84 -15.05 -8.67
CA GLY A 4 -29.27 -14.18 -9.71
C GLY A 4 -28.21 -13.19 -9.21
N TRP A 5 -28.39 -12.60 -8.03
CA TRP A 5 -27.48 -11.57 -7.50
C TRP A 5 -26.11 -12.12 -7.10
N LEU A 6 -26.05 -13.34 -6.55
CA LEU A 6 -24.80 -14.03 -6.20
C LEU A 6 -23.96 -14.36 -7.43
N PHE A 7 -24.59 -14.73 -8.56
CA PHE A 7 -23.88 -14.96 -9.82
C PHE A 7 -23.31 -13.67 -10.41
N HIS A 8 -24.06 -12.56 -10.34
CA HIS A 8 -23.56 -11.26 -10.83
C HIS A 8 -22.40 -10.75 -9.98
N ALA A 9 -22.46 -10.88 -8.65
CA ALA A 9 -21.34 -10.53 -7.79
C ALA A 9 -20.08 -11.34 -8.15
N ARG A 10 -20.22 -12.67 -8.33
CA ARG A 10 -19.10 -13.53 -8.73
C ARG A 10 -18.57 -13.19 -10.13
N ALA A 11 -19.41 -12.83 -11.08
CA ALA A 11 -19.01 -12.44 -12.44
C ALA A 11 -18.31 -11.07 -12.51
N VAL A 12 -18.68 -10.13 -11.64
CA VAL A 12 -17.99 -8.83 -11.53
C VAL A 12 -16.59 -9.04 -10.91
N HIS A 13 -16.46 -9.90 -9.89
CA HIS A 13 -15.16 -10.29 -9.34
C HIS A 13 -14.31 -11.16 -10.29
N PHE A 14 -14.91 -11.81 -11.28
CA PHE A 14 -14.21 -12.61 -12.28
C PHE A 14 -13.56 -11.77 -13.40
N LYS A 15 -14.04 -10.54 -13.63
CA LYS A 15 -13.56 -9.63 -14.68
C LYS A 15 -12.68 -8.47 -14.20
N SER A 16 -12.61 -8.23 -12.90
CA SER A 16 -11.57 -7.36 -12.35
C SER A 16 -10.34 -8.24 -12.13
N PRO A 17 -9.20 -7.99 -12.79
CA PRO A 17 -7.97 -8.71 -12.46
C PRO A 17 -7.79 -8.60 -10.95
N TYR A 18 -7.55 -9.73 -10.28
CA TYR A 18 -7.11 -9.76 -8.89
C TYR A 18 -5.89 -8.84 -8.81
N ILE A 19 -6.09 -7.60 -8.36
CA ILE A 19 -4.98 -6.72 -8.01
C ILE A 19 -4.45 -7.35 -6.73
N PRO A 20 -3.30 -8.04 -6.77
CA PRO A 20 -2.74 -8.51 -5.53
C PRO A 20 -2.50 -7.27 -4.67
N PHE A 21 -3.04 -7.26 -3.46
CA PHE A 21 -2.77 -6.20 -2.47
C PHE A 21 -1.27 -6.03 -2.16
N LEU A 22 -0.45 -6.96 -2.66
CA LEU A 22 0.96 -6.71 -2.92
C LEU A 22 1.09 -5.82 -4.17
N LEU A 23 1.03 -4.51 -3.97
CA LEU A 23 1.64 -3.53 -4.88
C LEU A 23 3.12 -3.90 -5.03
N SER A 24 3.42 -4.82 -5.95
CA SER A 24 4.70 -4.85 -6.62
C SER A 24 4.60 -3.73 -7.64
N TRP A 25 5.11 -2.56 -7.28
CA TRP A 25 5.47 -1.61 -8.30
C TRP A 25 6.39 -2.34 -9.28
N PRO A 26 6.18 -2.22 -10.60
CA PRO A 26 7.05 -2.85 -11.59
C PRO A 26 8.50 -2.38 -11.41
N ASP A 27 8.67 -1.19 -10.83
CA ASP A 27 9.94 -0.62 -10.43
C ASP A 27 9.85 -0.08 -8.98
N ASN A 28 10.71 -0.60 -8.10
CA ASN A 28 10.76 -0.21 -6.69
C ASN A 28 11.28 1.24 -6.50
N ASP A 29 12.11 1.73 -7.42
CA ASP A 29 12.67 3.09 -7.38
C ASP A 29 11.60 4.14 -7.63
N ASP A 30 10.73 3.90 -8.61
CA ASP A 30 9.58 4.77 -8.88
C ASP A 30 8.60 4.78 -7.70
N ALA A 31 8.39 3.63 -7.06
CA ALA A 31 7.56 3.54 -5.85
C ALA A 31 8.06 4.48 -4.75
N ILE A 32 9.35 4.40 -4.42
CA ILE A 32 9.98 5.25 -3.39
C ILE A 32 9.87 6.72 -3.79
N LYS A 33 10.13 7.05 -5.05
CA LYS A 33 10.06 8.43 -5.57
C LYS A 33 8.66 9.03 -5.41
N TYR A 34 7.61 8.33 -5.82
CA TYR A 34 6.24 8.84 -5.74
C TYR A 34 5.70 8.83 -4.30
N LEU A 35 6.06 7.84 -3.48
CA LEU A 35 5.66 7.79 -2.07
C LEU A 35 6.31 8.92 -1.25
N LYS A 36 7.59 9.24 -1.51
CA LYS A 36 8.24 10.42 -0.92
C LYS A 36 7.54 11.73 -1.31
N LYS A 37 7.14 11.87 -2.58
CA LYS A 37 6.36 13.03 -3.03
C LYS A 37 5.01 13.11 -2.33
N ALA A 38 4.32 11.98 -2.16
CA ALA A 38 3.03 11.92 -1.48
C ALA A 38 3.14 12.35 0.00
N LEU A 39 4.17 11.88 0.72
CA LEU A 39 4.42 12.31 2.11
C LEU A 39 4.74 13.80 2.25
N ASN A 40 5.31 14.42 1.21
CA ASN A 40 5.59 15.85 1.20
C ASN A 40 4.35 16.71 0.89
N ILE A 41 3.22 16.10 0.51
CA ILE A 41 2.00 16.81 0.10
C ILE A 41 0.87 16.41 1.06
N GLY A 42 0.58 17.29 2.01
CA GLY A 42 -0.49 17.10 3.00
C GLY A 42 0.02 16.65 4.38
N ASP A 43 -0.90 16.26 5.25
CA ASP A 43 -0.57 15.81 6.60
C ASP A 43 0.01 14.40 6.59
N ALA A 44 0.93 14.14 7.53
CA ALA A 44 1.59 12.85 7.68
C ALA A 44 0.54 11.73 7.93
N ASN A 45 0.29 10.91 6.91
CA ASN A 45 -0.64 9.79 7.01
C ASN A 45 0.13 8.50 7.35
N PRO A 46 -0.16 7.85 8.50
CA PRO A 46 0.49 6.59 8.90
C PRO A 46 0.49 5.53 7.79
N ASN A 47 -0.58 5.45 7.00
CA ASN A 47 -0.68 4.48 5.90
C ASN A 47 0.34 4.76 4.78
N GLN A 48 0.58 6.04 4.44
CA GLN A 48 1.56 6.42 3.43
C GLN A 48 2.98 6.09 3.88
N MET A 49 3.27 6.27 5.17
CA MET A 49 4.56 5.90 5.77
C MET A 49 4.78 4.39 5.76
N VAL A 50 3.74 3.58 6.02
CA VAL A 50 3.83 2.11 5.91
C VAL A 50 4.16 1.68 4.47
N TYR A 51 3.50 2.27 3.46
CA TYR A 51 3.79 1.93 2.07
C TYR A 51 5.22 2.34 1.66
N LEU A 52 5.71 3.50 2.11
CA LEU A 52 7.09 3.90 1.86
C LEU A 52 8.08 2.96 2.53
N ALA A 53 7.85 2.61 3.80
CA ALA A 53 8.72 1.69 4.52
C ALA A 53 8.79 0.31 3.86
N GLN A 54 7.67 -0.20 3.32
CA GLN A 54 7.65 -1.46 2.58
C GLN A 54 8.47 -1.39 1.29
N ALA A 55 8.38 -0.30 0.54
CA ALA A 55 9.17 -0.08 -0.67
C ALA A 55 10.68 0.02 -0.33
N MET A 56 11.03 0.78 0.70
CA MET A 56 12.41 0.91 1.21
C MET A 56 12.97 -0.43 1.71
N TYR A 57 12.16 -1.26 2.35
CA TYR A 57 12.58 -2.58 2.81
C TYR A 57 12.93 -3.51 1.63
N LYS A 58 12.11 -3.50 0.58
CA LYS A 58 12.36 -4.24 -0.68
C LYS A 58 13.60 -3.73 -1.41
N ASP A 59 13.92 -2.45 -1.25
CA ASP A 59 15.10 -1.78 -1.82
C ASP A 59 16.42 -2.14 -1.13
N GLY A 60 16.36 -2.78 0.04
CA GLY A 60 17.52 -3.02 0.88
C GLY A 60 17.80 -1.93 1.91
N GLN A 61 17.03 -0.83 1.92
CA GLN A 61 17.07 0.23 2.93
C GLN A 61 16.40 -0.20 4.25
N LYS A 62 16.76 -1.38 4.75
CA LYS A 62 16.05 -2.07 5.84
C LYS A 62 16.06 -1.30 7.16
N SER A 63 17.20 -0.71 7.54
CA SER A 63 17.31 0.03 8.80
C SER A 63 16.37 1.23 8.85
N GLN A 64 16.34 2.02 7.76
CA GLN A 64 15.47 3.19 7.64
C GLN A 64 13.99 2.80 7.57
N ALA A 65 13.67 1.70 6.87
CA ALA A 65 12.31 1.16 6.84
C ALA A 65 11.81 0.75 8.24
N ILE A 66 12.66 0.09 9.03
CA ILE A 66 12.32 -0.32 10.40
C ILE A 66 12.12 0.89 11.31
N GLU A 67 12.96 1.91 11.19
CA GLU A 67 12.83 3.15 11.97
C GLU A 67 11.50 3.87 11.66
N MET A 68 11.17 4.02 10.38
CA MET A 68 9.90 4.60 9.93
C MET A 68 8.69 3.81 10.45
N LEU A 69 8.76 2.48 10.48
CA LEU A 69 7.67 1.66 11.04
C LEU A 69 7.54 1.80 12.55
N LYS A 70 8.64 2.05 13.28
CA LYS A 70 8.58 2.35 14.71
C LYS A 70 7.91 3.70 14.96
N GLU A 71 8.21 4.71 14.15
CA GLU A 71 7.51 6.00 14.22
C GLU A 71 6.01 5.82 14.02
N VAL A 72 5.60 5.10 12.98
CA VAL A 72 4.19 4.77 12.71
C VAL A 72 3.55 4.04 13.89
N ALA A 73 4.24 3.05 14.48
CA ALA A 73 3.70 2.29 15.62
C ALA A 73 3.47 3.16 16.87
N ASN A 74 4.17 4.29 16.99
CA ASN A 74 4.01 5.26 18.06
C ASN A 74 3.01 6.38 17.72
N MET A 75 2.49 6.41 16.49
CA MET A 75 1.44 7.37 16.11
C MET A 75 0.11 6.97 16.75
N ASN A 76 -0.62 7.95 17.27
CA ASN A 76 -1.91 7.70 17.87
C ASN A 76 -2.89 7.22 16.78
N PRO A 77 -3.58 6.08 16.94
CA PRO A 77 -4.60 5.66 15.98
C PRO A 77 -5.70 6.72 15.91
N GLN A 78 -6.01 7.18 14.70
CA GLN A 78 -7.12 8.09 14.40
C GLN A 78 -8.43 7.31 14.31
#